data_AF-A0A3C1NIM7-F1
#
_entry.id   AF-A0A3C1NIM7-F1
#
_cell.length_a   1.000
_cell.length_b   1.000
_cell.length_c   1.000
_cell.angle_alpha   90.00
_cell.angle_beta   90.00
_cell.angle_gamma   90.00
#
_symmetry.space_group_name_H-M   'P 1'
#
loop_
_entity.id
_entity.type
_entity.pdbx_description
1 polymer ?
#
loop_
_entity_poly.entity_id
_entity_poly.type
_entity_poly.pdbx_seq_one_letter_code
_entity_poly.pdbx_strand_id
1 'polypeptide(L)'
;MFNKLFRYISYKIFYLGRVEYRRRIGGIKRRHYDTVAHLHPEAVIETEGSIQNLSGKKDAVHVGKMSHVRGELLIFEQGGRIELGDYCFIGAGTHIWSAASVRIGHRVLISHNVNIHDNISHPL
;
A
#
# COMPACT_ATOMS: atom_id res chain seq x y z
N MET A 1 40.62 3.54 -20.97
CA MET A 1 39.55 4.57 -20.92
C MET A 1 38.17 4.01 -21.25
N PHE A 2 38.04 3.12 -22.26
CA PHE A 2 36.78 2.48 -22.70
C PHE A 2 35.93 1.85 -21.59
N ASN A 3 36.56 1.19 -20.61
CA ASN A 3 35.86 0.48 -19.54
C ASN A 3 35.09 1.38 -18.57
N LYS A 4 35.52 2.64 -18.37
CA LYS A 4 34.82 3.59 -17.49
C LYS A 4 33.54 4.13 -18.14
N LEU A 5 33.59 4.42 -19.44
CA LEU A 5 32.45 4.92 -20.20
C LEU A 5 31.36 3.85 -20.34
N PHE A 6 31.74 2.62 -20.69
CA PHE A 6 30.82 1.49 -20.77
C PHE A 6 30.12 1.25 -19.44
N ARG A 7 30.86 1.25 -18.32
CA ARG A 7 30.30 1.06 -16.98
C ARG A 7 29.32 2.19 -16.59
N TYR A 8 29.63 3.43 -16.94
CA TYR A 8 28.75 4.58 -16.69
C TYR A 8 27.44 4.49 -17.48
N ILE A 9 27.51 4.14 -18.77
CA ILE A 9 26.34 3.99 -19.63
C ILE A 9 25.46 2.83 -19.14
N SER A 10 26.06 1.68 -18.82
CA SER A 10 25.33 0.53 -18.27
C SER A 10 24.62 0.87 -16.96
N TYR A 11 25.27 1.61 -16.06
CA TYR A 11 24.64 2.09 -14.83
C TYR A 11 23.46 3.02 -15.09
N LYS A 12 23.60 3.98 -16.02
CA LYS A 12 22.53 4.91 -16.41
C LYS A 12 21.33 4.18 -16.99
N ILE A 13 21.55 3.20 -17.88
CA ILE A 13 20.48 2.40 -18.48
C ILE A 13 19.76 1.59 -17.40
N PHE A 14 20.50 0.91 -16.51
CA PHE A 14 19.92 0.17 -15.41
C PHE A 14 19.08 1.05 -14.48
N TYR A 15 19.60 2.23 -14.12
CA TYR A 15 18.91 3.17 -13.26
C TYR A 15 17.61 3.68 -13.89
N LEU A 16 17.67 4.12 -15.15
CA LEU A 16 16.48 4.58 -15.90
C LEU A 16 15.45 3.46 -16.05
N GLY A 17 15.91 2.25 -16.41
CA GLY A 17 15.06 1.08 -16.53
C GLY A 17 14.34 0.74 -15.23
N ARG A 18 15.02 0.83 -14.07
CA ARG A 18 14.40 0.64 -12.76
C ARG A 18 13.32 1.67 -12.45
N VAL A 19 13.56 2.95 -12.76
CA VAL A 19 12.58 4.03 -12.52
C VAL A 19 11.34 3.80 -13.37
N GLU A 20 11.51 3.48 -14.65
CA GLU A 20 10.40 3.28 -15.57
C GLU A 20 9.61 2.01 -15.25
N TYR A 21 10.30 0.93 -14.90
CA TYR A 21 9.66 -0.31 -14.44
C TYR A 21 8.76 -0.08 -13.23
N ARG A 22 9.26 0.64 -12.20
CA ARG A 22 8.47 1.00 -11.01
C ARG A 22 7.24 1.82 -11.37
N ARG A 23 7.36 2.76 -12.31
CA ARG A 23 6.24 3.58 -12.78
C ARG A 23 5.15 2.73 -13.44
N ARG A 24 5.55 1.79 -14.31
CA ARG A 24 4.62 0.88 -15.00
C ARG A 24 3.91 -0.06 -14.04
N ILE A 25 4.66 -0.71 -13.14
CA ILE A 25 4.10 -1.61 -12.12
C ILE A 25 3.17 -0.85 -11.18
N GLY A 26 3.58 0.33 -10.71
CA GLY A 26 2.74 1.19 -9.87
C GLY A 26 1.41 1.53 -10.54
N GLY A 27 1.41 1.85 -11.84
CA GLY A 27 0.18 2.12 -12.60
C GLY A 27 -0.73 0.91 -12.81
N ILE A 28 -0.17 -0.30 -12.96
CA ILE A 28 -0.97 -1.54 -13.01
C ILE A 28 -1.57 -1.83 -11.64
N LYS A 29 -0.75 -1.75 -10.59
CA LYS A 29 -1.12 -2.00 -9.21
C LYS A 29 -2.22 -1.04 -8.73
N ARG A 30 -2.09 0.25 -9.09
CA ARG A 30 -3.11 1.27 -8.82
C ARG A 30 -4.45 0.93 -9.48
N ARG A 31 -4.44 0.60 -10.78
CA ARG A 31 -5.68 0.22 -11.50
C ARG A 31 -6.38 -0.97 -10.86
N HIS A 32 -5.63 -1.95 -10.37
CA HIS A 32 -6.19 -3.07 -9.62
C HIS A 32 -6.83 -2.60 -8.31
N TYR A 33 -6.14 -1.77 -7.51
CA TYR A 33 -6.69 -1.34 -6.22
C TYR A 33 -7.85 -0.35 -6.33
N ASP A 34 -7.94 0.43 -7.40
CA ASP A 34 -9.09 1.31 -7.64
C ASP A 34 -10.41 0.52 -7.87
N THR A 35 -10.36 -0.79 -8.14
CA THR A 35 -11.57 -1.62 -8.23
C THR A 35 -12.04 -2.13 -6.86
N VAL A 36 -11.14 -2.24 -5.88
CA VAL A 36 -11.43 -2.84 -4.56
C VAL A 36 -11.39 -1.86 -3.39
N ALA A 37 -10.91 -0.62 -3.60
CA ALA A 37 -10.80 0.42 -2.58
C ALA A 37 -11.03 1.83 -3.14
N HIS A 38 -11.41 2.76 -2.26
CA HIS A 38 -11.41 4.19 -2.54
C HIS A 38 -10.05 4.80 -2.18
N LEU A 39 -9.24 5.02 -3.20
CA LEU A 39 -7.92 5.62 -3.03
C LEU A 39 -7.93 7.06 -3.54
N HIS A 40 -7.49 8.02 -2.73
CA HIS A 40 -7.25 9.37 -3.23
C HIS A 40 -6.24 9.34 -4.40
N PRO A 41 -6.34 10.22 -5.41
CA PRO A 41 -5.40 10.24 -6.55
C PRO A 41 -3.93 10.36 -6.15
N GLU A 42 -3.66 11.09 -5.05
CA GLU A 42 -2.32 11.28 -4.48
C GLU A 42 -1.92 10.21 -3.44
N ALA A 43 -2.78 9.22 -3.17
CA ALA A 43 -2.42 8.09 -2.33
C ALA A 43 -1.55 7.10 -3.10
N VAL A 44 -0.52 6.58 -2.45
CA VAL A 44 0.45 5.67 -3.06
C VAL A 44 0.44 4.33 -2.33
N ILE A 45 0.11 3.27 -3.06
CA ILE A 45 0.38 1.90 -2.61
C ILE A 45 1.76 1.52 -3.15
N GLU A 46 2.72 1.44 -2.24
CA GLU A 46 4.12 1.22 -2.55
C GLU A 46 4.37 -0.21 -3.03
N THR A 47 5.62 -0.52 -3.39
CA THR A 47 5.98 -1.83 -3.97
C THR A 47 5.59 -2.99 -3.04
N GLU A 48 5.79 -2.84 -1.73
CA GLU A 48 5.47 -3.86 -0.73
C GLU A 48 4.01 -3.82 -0.26
N GLY A 49 3.32 -2.70 -0.45
CA GLY A 49 1.96 -2.53 0.08
C GLY A 49 0.91 -3.36 -0.65
N SER A 50 -0.12 -3.80 0.05
CA SER A 50 -1.21 -4.56 -0.57
C SER A 50 -2.56 -4.20 0.04
N ILE A 51 -3.61 -4.36 -0.76
CA ILE A 51 -5.00 -4.24 -0.31
C ILE A 51 -5.71 -5.53 -0.70
N GLN A 52 -6.24 -6.24 0.28
CA GLN A 52 -7.06 -7.42 0.13
C GLN A 52 -8.45 -7.10 0.69
N ASN A 53 -9.45 -6.95 -0.17
CA ASN A 53 -10.81 -6.69 0.25
C ASN A 53 -11.69 -7.91 -0.03
N LEU A 54 -11.74 -8.84 0.91
CA LEU A 54 -12.49 -10.09 0.76
C LEU A 54 -14.01 -9.89 0.85
N SER A 55 -14.46 -8.77 1.44
CA SER A 55 -15.89 -8.44 1.52
C SER A 55 -16.50 -8.04 0.16
N GLY A 56 -15.68 -7.69 -0.83
CA GLY A 56 -16.11 -7.17 -2.12
C GLY A 56 -16.72 -5.75 -2.10
N LYS A 57 -16.94 -5.17 -0.91
CA LYS A 57 -17.52 -3.82 -0.77
C LYS A 57 -16.43 -2.78 -0.91
N LYS A 58 -16.39 -2.07 -2.04
CA LYS A 58 -15.35 -1.06 -2.33
C LYS A 58 -15.24 0.02 -1.24
N ASP A 59 -16.38 0.43 -0.66
CA ASP A 59 -16.47 1.40 0.43
C ASP A 59 -15.83 0.94 1.76
N ALA A 60 -15.41 -0.32 1.86
CA ALA A 60 -14.77 -0.85 3.06
C ALA A 60 -13.33 -0.33 3.24
N VAL A 61 -12.67 0.16 2.19
CA VAL A 61 -11.29 0.67 2.29
C VAL A 61 -11.20 2.08 1.72
N HIS A 62 -10.74 3.02 2.55
CA HIS A 62 -10.48 4.40 2.17
C HIS A 62 -9.03 4.78 2.51
N VAL A 63 -8.31 5.34 1.53
CA VAL A 63 -6.96 5.87 1.73
C VAL A 63 -6.93 7.35 1.32
N GLY A 64 -6.65 8.19 2.31
CA GLY A 64 -6.57 9.64 2.17
C GLY A 64 -5.40 10.15 1.33
N LYS A 65 -5.41 11.46 1.10
CA LYS A 65 -4.44 12.18 0.28
C LYS A 65 -3.03 12.05 0.82
N MET A 66 -2.05 11.89 -0.09
CA MET A 66 -0.62 11.85 0.24
C MET A 66 -0.26 10.81 1.30
N SER A 67 -1.07 9.76 1.43
CA SER A 67 -0.80 8.63 2.31
C SER A 67 -0.05 7.54 1.54
N HIS A 68 0.99 6.99 2.17
CA HIS A 68 1.85 5.95 1.61
C HIS A 68 1.63 4.64 2.35
N VAL A 69 1.25 3.60 1.63
CA VAL A 69 1.00 2.27 2.19
C VAL A 69 2.06 1.30 1.69
N ARG A 70 2.97 0.87 2.58
CA ARG A 70 3.93 -0.22 2.34
C ARG A 70 3.54 -1.53 3.02
N GLY A 71 2.55 -1.49 3.91
CA GLY A 71 1.99 -2.65 4.59
C GLY A 71 0.76 -3.23 3.90
N GLU A 72 0.12 -4.18 4.56
CA GLU A 72 -1.09 -4.85 4.10
C GLU A 72 -2.33 -4.26 4.78
N LEU A 73 -3.36 -3.99 3.98
CA LEU A 73 -4.72 -3.69 4.42
C LEU A 73 -5.61 -4.88 4.05
N LEU A 74 -6.20 -5.54 5.04
CA LEU A 74 -7.12 -6.68 4.84
C LEU A 74 -8.50 -6.34 5.39
N ILE A 75 -9.53 -6.51 4.56
CA ILE A 75 -10.92 -6.60 4.99
C ILE A 75 -11.34 -8.05 4.90
N PHE A 76 -11.88 -8.60 5.98
CA PHE A 76 -12.37 -9.98 5.98
C PHE A 76 -13.70 -10.11 5.21
N GLU A 77 -14.03 -11.35 4.85
CA GLU A 77 -15.27 -11.65 4.11
C GLU A 77 -16.53 -11.29 4.92
N GLN A 78 -16.49 -11.49 6.24
CA GLN A 78 -17.65 -11.25 7.11
C GLN A 78 -17.96 -9.75 7.31
N GLY A 79 -17.01 -8.87 6.98
CA GLY A 79 -17.12 -7.43 7.16
C GLY A 79 -15.79 -6.78 7.46
N GLY A 80 -15.86 -5.52 7.87
CA GLY A 80 -14.70 -4.70 8.19
C GLY A 80 -14.71 -3.37 7.46
N ARG A 81 -13.94 -2.43 7.99
CA ARG A 81 -13.73 -1.12 7.39
C ARG A 81 -12.37 -0.58 7.80
N ILE A 82 -11.56 -0.17 6.83
CA ILE A 82 -10.30 0.53 7.07
C ILE A 82 -10.41 1.94 6.50
N GLU A 83 -10.28 2.92 7.37
CA GLU A 83 -10.20 4.34 7.00
C GLU A 83 -8.83 4.88 7.38
N LEU A 84 -8.01 5.20 6.38
CA LEU A 84 -6.73 5.89 6.56
C LEU A 84 -6.88 7.35 6.16
N GLY A 85 -6.63 8.26 7.10
CA GLY A 85 -6.63 9.70 6.85
C GLY A 85 -5.53 10.16 5.90
N ASP A 86 -5.40 11.47 5.78
CA ASP A 86 -4.43 12.12 4.90
C ASP A 86 -3.04 12.20 5.55
N TYR A 87 -2.00 12.23 4.71
CA TYR A 87 -0.59 12.41 5.10
C TYR A 87 -0.08 11.31 6.05
N CYS A 88 -0.55 10.08 5.87
CA CYS A 88 -0.17 8.95 6.71
C CYS A 88 0.92 8.10 6.06
N PHE A 89 1.68 7.41 6.89
CA PHE A 89 2.68 6.45 6.45
C PHE A 89 2.44 5.11 7.14
N ILE A 90 2.32 4.04 6.35
CA ILE A 90 2.23 2.66 6.84
C ILE A 90 3.52 1.93 6.45
N GLY A 91 4.32 1.55 7.44
CA GLY A 91 5.58 0.85 7.25
C GLY A 91 5.43 -0.51 6.56
N ALA A 92 6.48 -0.94 5.88
CA ALA A 92 6.59 -2.28 5.32
C ALA A 92 6.44 -3.37 6.40
N GLY A 93 5.81 -4.49 6.04
CA GLY A 93 5.55 -5.61 6.95
C GLY A 93 4.49 -5.33 8.03
N THR A 94 3.82 -4.18 7.97
CA THR A 94 2.70 -3.87 8.86
C THR A 94 1.42 -4.49 8.34
N HIS A 95 0.63 -5.05 9.25
CA HIS A 95 -0.65 -5.68 8.94
C HIS A 95 -1.77 -4.93 9.65
N ILE A 96 -2.70 -4.37 8.87
CA ILE A 96 -3.93 -3.74 9.36
C ILE A 96 -5.10 -4.58 8.85
N TRP A 97 -5.69 -5.40 9.72
CA TRP A 97 -6.78 -6.28 9.35
C TRP A 97 -8.05 -5.91 10.10
N SER A 98 -9.16 -5.76 9.37
CA SER A 98 -10.43 -5.35 9.93
C SER A 98 -11.55 -6.34 9.61
N ALA A 99 -12.23 -6.80 10.65
CA ALA A 99 -13.52 -7.50 10.64
C ALA A 99 -14.68 -6.60 11.13
N ALA A 100 -14.38 -5.52 11.86
CA ALA A 100 -15.36 -4.53 12.31
C ALA A 100 -15.08 -3.12 11.75
N SER A 101 -14.15 -2.38 12.37
CA SER A 101 -13.67 -1.09 11.86
C SER A 101 -12.34 -0.68 12.50
N VAL A 102 -11.37 -0.33 11.66
CA VAL A 102 -10.11 0.34 12.03
C VAL A 102 -10.05 1.72 11.37
N ARG A 103 -9.86 2.76 12.19
CA ARG A 103 -9.72 4.14 11.72
C ARG A 103 -8.39 4.73 12.18
N ILE A 104 -7.58 5.14 11.21
CA ILE A 104 -6.34 5.87 11.41
C ILE A 104 -6.57 7.33 11.01
N GLY A 105 -6.27 8.25 11.93
CA GLY A 105 -6.43 9.68 11.72
C GLY A 105 -5.48 10.25 10.65
N HIS A 106 -5.34 11.58 10.62
CA HIS A 106 -4.44 12.27 9.69
C HIS A 106 -3.03 12.41 10.30
N ARG A 107 -2.00 12.46 9.44
CA ARG A 107 -0.59 12.67 9.84
C ARG A 107 -0.08 11.61 10.82
N VAL A 108 -0.54 10.37 10.67
CA VAL A 108 -0.11 9.23 11.49
C VAL A 108 1.00 8.47 10.79
N LEU A 109 2.08 8.20 11.52
CA LEU A 109 3.16 7.33 11.07
C LEU A 109 3.11 6.02 11.85
N ILE A 110 2.87 4.92 11.14
CA ILE A 110 2.93 3.57 11.66
C ILE A 110 4.24 2.96 11.19
N SER A 111 5.05 2.52 12.14
CA SER A 111 6.37 1.93 11.87
C SER A 111 6.26 0.62 11.08
N HIS A 112 7.41 0.04 10.77
CA HIS A 112 7.53 -1.29 10.18
C HIS A 112 7.06 -2.38 11.15
N ASN A 113 6.53 -3.47 10.60
CA ASN A 113 6.22 -4.70 11.34
C ASN A 113 5.21 -4.50 12.49
N VAL A 114 4.28 -3.56 12.35
CA VAL A 114 3.20 -3.32 13.32
C VAL A 114 2.00 -4.21 12.98
N ASN A 115 1.28 -4.68 14.00
CA ASN A 115 0.04 -5.44 13.85
C ASN A 115 -1.12 -4.65 14.47
N ILE A 116 -2.16 -4.38 13.68
CA ILE A 116 -3.40 -3.72 14.12
C ILE A 116 -4.57 -4.57 13.64
N HIS A 117 -5.22 -5.25 14.56
CA HIS A 117 -6.31 -6.18 14.29
C HIS A 117 -7.48 -5.88 15.22
N ASP A 118 -8.70 -5.85 14.69
CA ASP A 118 -9.94 -5.67 15.46
C ASP A 118 -10.75 -6.98 15.57
N ASN A 119 -10.11 -8.11 15.27
CA ASN A 119 -10.72 -9.44 15.25
C ASN A 119 -10.16 -10.33 16.35
N ILE A 120 -10.86 -11.42 16.62
CA ILE A 120 -10.34 -12.53 17.38
C ILE A 120 -9.98 -13.62 16.37
N SER A 121 -8.71 -13.69 15.99
CA SER A 121 -8.19 -14.68 15.02
C SER A 121 -8.12 -16.10 15.59
N HIS A 122 -8.35 -16.27 16.90
CA HIS A 122 -8.31 -17.56 17.58
C HIS A 122 -9.73 -18.02 17.97
N PRO A 123 -10.05 -19.31 17.81
CA PRO A 123 -11.29 -19.85 18.36
C PRO A 123 -11.31 -19.70 19.89
N LEU A 124 -12.48 -19.38 20.43
CA LEU A 124 -12.76 -19.38 21.87
C LEU A 124 -13.15 -20.78 22.36
#